data_AF-T0FDQ1-F1
#
_entry.id   AF-T0FDQ1-F1
#
_cell.length_a   1.000
_cell.length_b   1.000
_cell.length_c   1.000
_cell.angle_alpha   90.00
_cell.angle_beta   90.00
_cell.angle_gamma   90.00
#
_symmetry.space_group_name_H-M   'P 1'
#
loop_
_entity.id
_entity.type
_entity.pdbx_description
1 polymer ?
#
loop_
_entity_poly.entity_id
_entity_poly.type
_entity_poly.pdbx_seq_one_letter_code
_entity_poly.pdbx_strand_id
1 'polypeptide(L)'
;MKRTLMGLVLVPIALGLGFIACHKSNSSSGNAGLLLAAIADQNQVGNTVGSGMNAISNANSGNTDSSGSGVAFYYPIPHRSYFENALISFQEFDPTKLISSPLEATTFTLNCPKGGTAVRAPQGADLTTAATVNVIWTYTSCAFGPGLQLNGTLENDWSGLAMASPPTQNGTVLNVASSLTISDPSIGASMTQSAVTNTLGMGVVNTNVNVAHVLTFTSATAYTINTNITRLATVFGKQIFSHTVTTPTPLSVTFSQGGGTRTINSGVQSIKHNLANFTATLTYTSVVFSYKNCLPTSGSIAIAVSGTRSGSGTVTFSGGTATYNYTATTPNGSDKNESGTITLQGCSMN
;
A
#
# COMPACT_ATOMS: atom_id res chain seq x y z
N MET A 1 -46.29 -42.45 -30.25
CA MET A 1 -46.37 -43.87 -29.87
C MET A 1 -45.03 -44.31 -29.29
N LYS A 2 -45.09 -44.87 -28.06
CA LYS A 2 -44.22 -45.88 -27.37
C LYS A 2 -42.71 -45.89 -27.69
N ARG A 3 -41.81 -45.53 -26.75
CA ARG A 3 -41.32 -46.28 -25.53
C ARG A 3 -40.52 -47.56 -25.85
N THR A 4 -39.21 -47.54 -25.49
CA THR A 4 -38.53 -48.43 -24.52
C THR A 4 -37.11 -47.87 -24.27
N LEU A 5 -36.66 -47.47 -23.06
CA LEU A 5 -36.20 -48.27 -21.89
C LEU A 5 -35.09 -49.27 -22.27
N MET A 6 -33.98 -49.51 -21.54
CA MET A 6 -33.48 -49.15 -20.21
C MET A 6 -32.05 -49.72 -20.11
N GLY A 7 -31.15 -49.13 -19.31
CA GLY A 7 -29.81 -49.69 -19.07
C GLY A 7 -28.98 -48.86 -18.10
N LEU A 8 -29.31 -48.98 -16.80
CA LEU A 8 -28.56 -48.48 -15.65
C LEU A 8 -27.16 -49.13 -15.60
N VAL A 9 -26.14 -48.45 -15.03
CA VAL A 9 -25.26 -48.93 -13.93
C VAL A 9 -24.06 -47.98 -13.69
N LEU A 10 -24.00 -47.48 -12.44
CA LEU A 10 -22.86 -47.08 -11.58
C LEU A 10 -21.97 -45.84 -11.88
N VAL A 11 -22.04 -44.92 -10.92
CA VAL A 11 -21.03 -43.92 -10.50
C VAL A 11 -19.83 -44.65 -9.85
N PRO A 12 -18.59 -44.14 -9.95
CA PRO A 12 -18.01 -43.48 -8.78
C PRO A 12 -17.32 -42.13 -9.05
N ILE A 13 -17.48 -41.28 -8.05
CA ILE A 13 -16.78 -40.04 -7.71
C ILE A 13 -15.25 -40.21 -7.74
N ALA A 14 -14.51 -39.26 -8.35
CA ALA A 14 -13.23 -38.76 -7.83
C ALA A 14 -12.63 -37.62 -8.70
N LEU A 15 -12.52 -36.43 -8.08
CA LEU A 15 -11.34 -35.55 -8.03
C LEU A 15 -10.52 -35.30 -9.31
N GLY A 16 -10.56 -34.04 -9.76
CA GLY A 16 -9.63 -33.51 -10.76
C GLY A 16 -9.66 -31.99 -10.83
N LEU A 17 -9.43 -31.32 -9.70
CA LEU A 17 -9.04 -29.91 -9.67
C LEU A 17 -7.72 -29.76 -10.42
N GLY A 18 -7.77 -29.20 -11.63
CA GLY A 18 -6.61 -28.92 -12.44
C GLY A 18 -6.96 -27.86 -13.47
N PHE A 19 -6.03 -26.93 -13.68
CA PHE A 19 -6.07 -25.81 -14.64
C PHE A 19 -6.73 -24.51 -14.14
N ILE A 20 -6.07 -23.82 -13.21
CA ILE A 20 -5.92 -22.38 -13.37
C ILE A 20 -4.61 -22.18 -14.14
N ALA A 21 -4.79 -21.91 -15.43
CA ALA A 21 -3.74 -21.75 -16.41
C ALA A 21 -2.90 -20.50 -16.13
N CYS A 22 -1.60 -20.62 -16.43
CA CYS A 22 -0.68 -19.51 -16.64
C CYS A 22 -1.31 -18.46 -17.57
N HIS A 23 -1.78 -17.34 -17.02
CA HIS A 23 -2.07 -16.16 -17.83
C HIS A 23 -1.03 -15.08 -17.57
N LYS A 24 -0.21 -14.89 -18.61
CA LYS A 24 0.63 -13.71 -18.84
C LYS A 24 -0.32 -12.51 -18.93
N SER A 25 -0.47 -11.73 -17.85
CA SER A 25 -1.33 -10.55 -17.83
C SER A 25 -0.60 -9.37 -18.45
N ASN A 26 -0.90 -9.12 -19.73
CA ASN A 26 -0.52 -7.93 -20.48
C ASN A 26 -1.81 -7.13 -20.72
N SER A 27 -2.32 -6.41 -19.72
CA SER A 27 -3.36 -5.40 -19.95
C SER A 27 -3.71 -4.60 -18.70
N SER A 28 -3.61 -3.28 -18.85
CA SER A 28 -4.11 -2.23 -17.97
C SER A 28 -5.63 -2.32 -17.77
N SER A 29 -6.08 -2.76 -16.59
CA SER A 29 -7.41 -2.41 -16.07
C SER A 29 -7.41 -2.48 -14.54
N GLY A 30 -7.69 -1.35 -13.89
CA GLY A 30 -7.51 -1.12 -12.45
C GLY A 30 -8.60 -1.72 -11.56
N ASN A 31 -8.92 -3.00 -11.71
CA ASN A 31 -9.88 -3.66 -10.81
C ASN A 31 -9.17 -4.16 -9.54
N ALA A 32 -9.39 -3.55 -8.38
CA ALA A 32 -8.78 -4.02 -7.14
C ALA A 32 -9.25 -5.44 -6.69
N GLY A 33 -10.34 -5.98 -7.26
CA GLY A 33 -10.67 -7.41 -7.15
C GLY A 33 -9.63 -8.31 -7.85
N LEU A 34 -9.06 -7.85 -8.98
CA LEU A 34 -7.88 -8.46 -9.60
C LEU A 34 -6.64 -8.25 -8.74
N LEU A 35 -6.52 -7.15 -7.98
CA LEU A 35 -5.42 -6.98 -7.04
C LEU A 35 -5.49 -8.00 -5.90
N LEU A 36 -6.66 -8.18 -5.26
CA LEU A 36 -6.80 -9.17 -4.19
C LEU A 36 -6.60 -10.60 -4.71
N ALA A 37 -7.11 -10.92 -5.91
CA ALA A 37 -6.86 -12.20 -6.57
C ALA A 37 -5.38 -12.38 -6.96
N ALA A 38 -4.74 -11.37 -7.53
CA ALA A 38 -3.31 -11.41 -7.87
C ALA A 38 -2.42 -11.55 -6.64
N ILE A 39 -2.79 -10.94 -5.50
CA ILE A 39 -2.09 -11.13 -4.23
C ILE A 39 -2.26 -12.59 -3.74
N ALA A 40 -3.44 -13.20 -3.92
CA ALA A 40 -3.67 -14.60 -3.59
C ALA A 40 -2.88 -15.56 -4.50
N ASP A 41 -2.67 -15.20 -5.76
CA ASP A 41 -1.93 -16.00 -6.74
C ASP A 41 -0.40 -15.87 -6.63
N GLN A 42 0.10 -14.85 -5.92
CA GLN A 42 1.54 -14.71 -5.68
C GLN A 42 2.04 -15.79 -4.71
N ASN A 43 3.19 -16.37 -5.04
CA ASN A 43 3.98 -17.15 -4.09
C ASN A 43 4.23 -16.33 -2.81
N GLN A 44 4.20 -17.02 -1.65
CA GLN A 44 4.37 -16.44 -0.33
C GLN A 44 5.55 -15.46 -0.21
N VAL A 45 6.72 -15.75 -0.81
CA VAL A 45 7.85 -14.79 -0.78
C VAL A 45 7.52 -13.53 -1.57
N GLY A 46 7.03 -13.66 -2.80
CA GLY A 46 6.59 -12.52 -3.62
C GLY A 46 5.54 -11.66 -2.92
N ASN A 47 4.53 -12.28 -2.31
CA ASN A 47 3.48 -11.60 -1.56
C ASN A 47 4.04 -10.87 -0.31
N THR A 48 4.98 -11.50 0.39
CA THR A 48 5.69 -10.90 1.54
C THR A 48 6.47 -9.66 1.12
N VAL A 49 7.24 -9.75 0.04
CA VAL A 49 8.02 -8.63 -0.52
C VAL A 49 7.07 -7.51 -0.97
N GLY A 50 5.99 -7.85 -1.67
CA GLY A 50 4.97 -6.90 -2.11
C GLY A 50 4.29 -6.16 -0.97
N SER A 51 4.05 -6.83 0.17
CA SER A 51 3.51 -6.19 1.36
C SER A 51 4.44 -5.15 1.95
N GLY A 52 5.76 -5.40 1.98
CA GLY A 52 6.76 -4.42 2.40
C GLY A 52 6.80 -3.20 1.47
N MET A 53 6.83 -3.44 0.16
CA MET A 53 6.86 -2.38 -0.85
C MET A 53 5.59 -1.52 -0.88
N ASN A 54 4.42 -2.14 -0.69
CA ASN A 54 3.15 -1.41 -0.60
C ASN A 54 3.09 -0.56 0.68
N ALA A 55 3.68 -1.02 1.79
CA ALA A 55 3.80 -0.21 3.01
C ALA A 55 4.59 1.08 2.78
N ILE A 56 5.68 1.01 2.01
CA ILE A 56 6.47 2.19 1.63
C ILE A 56 5.66 3.10 0.72
N SER A 57 5.00 2.55 -0.29
CA SER A 57 4.23 3.34 -1.25
C SER A 57 3.12 4.12 -0.53
N ASN A 58 2.49 3.51 0.48
CA ASN A 58 1.49 4.15 1.35
C ASN A 58 2.08 5.24 2.25
N ALA A 59 3.30 5.07 2.76
CA ALA A 59 4.01 6.07 3.56
C ALA A 59 4.55 7.24 2.70
N ASN A 60 4.84 7.00 1.43
CA ASN A 60 5.46 7.95 0.51
C ASN A 60 4.49 8.69 -0.41
N SER A 61 3.18 8.54 -0.22
CA SER A 61 2.18 9.24 -1.02
C SER A 61 1.98 10.68 -0.56
N GLY A 62 1.78 11.62 -1.49
CA GLY A 62 1.49 13.02 -1.16
C GLY A 62 2.25 14.03 -2.01
N ASN A 63 1.56 15.08 -2.43
CA ASN A 63 2.14 16.18 -3.19
C ASN A 63 3.02 17.07 -2.28
N THR A 64 4.05 17.65 -2.88
CA THR A 64 4.93 18.69 -2.31
C THR A 64 4.72 19.98 -3.10
N ASP A 65 5.06 21.16 -2.57
CA ASP A 65 4.99 22.39 -3.39
C ASP A 65 5.93 22.27 -4.58
N SER A 66 5.77 23.23 -5.48
CA SER A 66 6.79 23.68 -6.42
C SER A 66 8.15 24.07 -5.78
N SER A 67 8.37 23.94 -4.46
CA SER A 67 9.69 24.10 -3.83
C SER A 67 10.31 22.77 -3.39
N GLY A 68 9.56 21.67 -3.46
CA GLY A 68 10.03 20.35 -3.06
C GLY A 68 9.99 20.09 -1.56
N SER A 69 9.39 20.99 -0.79
CA SER A 69 9.21 20.83 0.64
C SER A 69 8.03 19.87 0.89
N GLY A 70 8.17 18.96 1.87
CA GLY A 70 7.01 18.31 2.46
C GLY A 70 6.14 19.39 3.08
N VAL A 71 5.04 19.77 2.43
CA VAL A 71 4.20 20.88 2.90
C VAL A 71 2.85 20.30 3.28
N ALA A 72 2.38 20.65 4.47
CA ALA A 72 0.98 20.52 4.81
C ALA A 72 0.20 21.58 4.01
N PHE A 73 -0.10 21.35 2.73
CA PHE A 73 -0.92 22.30 1.96
C PHE A 73 -2.31 22.36 2.56
N TYR A 74 -2.68 23.52 3.11
CA TYR A 74 -4.08 23.85 3.25
C TYR A 74 -4.55 24.66 2.05
N TYR A 75 -5.41 24.04 1.24
CA TYR A 75 -6.22 24.76 0.26
C TYR A 75 -7.63 24.92 0.84
N PRO A 76 -8.12 26.15 1.10
CA PRO A 76 -9.48 26.38 1.60
C PRO A 76 -10.55 26.15 0.54
N ILE A 77 -10.16 26.01 -0.73
CA ILE A 77 -11.06 25.79 -1.86
C ILE A 77 -11.03 24.30 -2.21
N PRO A 78 -12.17 23.59 -2.23
CA PRO A 78 -12.19 22.22 -2.72
C PRO A 78 -11.64 22.22 -4.16
N HIS A 79 -10.58 21.46 -4.41
CA HIS A 79 -10.07 21.21 -5.77
C HIS A 79 -11.11 20.39 -6.55
N ARG A 80 -12.18 21.05 -6.99
CA ARG A 80 -13.29 20.48 -7.78
C ARG A 80 -12.80 19.97 -9.14
N SER A 81 -11.77 20.61 -9.71
CA SER A 81 -11.31 20.39 -11.08
C SER A 81 -10.56 19.08 -11.33
N TYR A 82 -10.04 18.40 -10.30
CA TYR A 82 -9.29 17.16 -10.49
C TYR A 82 -10.22 15.95 -10.69
N PHE A 83 -11.24 15.79 -9.84
CA PHE A 83 -12.16 14.67 -9.95
C PHE A 83 -13.37 14.91 -10.86
N GLU A 84 -13.70 16.15 -11.21
CA GLU A 84 -14.65 16.39 -12.32
C GLU A 84 -14.10 15.82 -13.65
N ASN A 85 -12.76 15.73 -13.81
CA ASN A 85 -12.13 15.02 -14.94
C ASN A 85 -11.94 13.51 -14.68
N ALA A 86 -11.71 13.05 -13.44
CA ALA A 86 -11.62 11.62 -13.13
C ALA A 86 -12.99 10.90 -13.15
N LEU A 87 -14.10 11.62 -12.98
CA LEU A 87 -15.46 11.13 -13.25
C LEU A 87 -15.67 10.80 -14.74
N ILE A 88 -14.86 11.37 -15.64
CA ILE A 88 -14.96 11.14 -17.09
C ILE A 88 -14.25 9.84 -17.51
N SER A 89 -13.34 9.26 -16.69
CA SER A 89 -12.73 7.94 -16.93
C SER A 89 -12.85 6.97 -15.75
N PHE A 90 -14.09 6.53 -15.45
CA PHE A 90 -14.36 5.42 -14.52
C PHE A 90 -13.56 4.13 -14.79
N GLN A 91 -13.01 3.96 -16.00
CA GLN A 91 -12.16 2.82 -16.37
C GLN A 91 -10.70 2.95 -15.88
N GLU A 92 -10.24 4.14 -15.49
CA GLU A 92 -8.86 4.42 -15.07
C GLU A 92 -8.75 4.74 -13.56
N PHE A 93 -9.88 4.79 -12.86
CA PHE A 93 -9.92 5.06 -11.44
C PHE A 93 -9.41 3.84 -10.65
N ASP A 94 -8.20 3.97 -10.11
CA ASP A 94 -7.59 2.98 -9.24
C ASP A 94 -7.92 3.31 -7.76
N PRO A 95 -8.86 2.59 -7.12
CA PRO A 95 -9.27 2.88 -5.75
C PRO A 95 -8.16 2.60 -4.72
N THR A 96 -7.08 1.91 -5.11
CA THR A 96 -5.94 1.68 -4.22
C THR A 96 -5.16 2.96 -3.93
N LYS A 97 -5.30 3.96 -4.79
CA LYS A 97 -4.71 5.30 -4.59
C LYS A 97 -5.27 6.02 -3.36
N LEU A 98 -6.46 5.64 -2.88
CA LEU A 98 -7.08 6.22 -1.67
C LEU A 98 -6.56 5.59 -0.35
N ILE A 99 -5.81 4.49 -0.42
CA ILE A 99 -5.18 3.88 0.77
C ILE A 99 -3.94 4.68 1.18
N SER A 100 -3.48 5.55 0.29
CA SER A 100 -2.26 6.31 0.44
C SER A 100 -2.49 7.50 1.37
N SER A 101 -1.54 7.80 2.25
CA SER A 101 -1.58 8.90 3.20
C SER A 101 -0.95 10.14 2.59
N PRO A 102 -1.71 11.07 1.98
CA PRO A 102 -1.11 12.24 1.34
C PRO A 102 -0.47 13.17 2.38
N LEU A 103 0.76 13.59 2.11
CA LEU A 103 1.54 14.59 2.86
C LEU A 103 0.93 16.01 2.92
N GLU A 104 -0.24 16.25 2.33
CA GLU A 104 -0.91 17.55 2.30
C GLU A 104 -1.90 17.73 3.45
N ALA A 105 -2.54 18.89 3.64
CA ALA A 105 -3.58 19.11 4.65
C ALA A 105 -4.84 19.79 4.09
N THR A 106 -5.46 19.19 3.08
CA THR A 106 -6.66 19.70 2.40
C THR A 106 -7.96 19.16 3.00
N THR A 107 -9.06 19.89 2.82
CA THR A 107 -10.41 19.39 3.10
C THR A 107 -10.98 18.74 1.85
N PHE A 108 -11.57 17.56 1.97
CA PHE A 108 -12.16 16.85 0.85
C PHE A 108 -13.35 16.00 1.29
N THR A 109 -14.39 15.93 0.46
CA THR A 109 -15.51 15.01 0.64
C THR A 109 -15.85 14.39 -0.70
N LEU A 110 -15.80 13.06 -0.76
CA LEU A 110 -16.22 12.27 -1.91
C LEU A 110 -17.45 11.45 -1.53
N ASN A 111 -18.52 11.63 -2.30
CA ASN A 111 -19.60 10.66 -2.35
C ASN A 111 -19.17 9.55 -3.30
N CYS A 112 -18.95 8.35 -2.77
CA CYS A 112 -18.32 7.30 -3.54
C CYS A 112 -19.31 6.76 -4.59
N PRO A 113 -18.85 6.40 -5.81
CA PRO A 113 -19.74 6.19 -6.95
C PRO A 113 -20.85 5.14 -6.77
N LYS A 114 -20.62 4.16 -5.88
CA LYS A 114 -21.57 3.08 -5.59
C LYS A 114 -22.17 3.18 -4.19
N GLY A 115 -22.03 4.32 -3.54
CA GLY A 115 -22.52 4.59 -2.19
C GLY A 115 -21.39 4.70 -1.16
N GLY A 116 -21.74 5.24 0.01
CA GLY A 116 -20.80 5.60 1.06
C GLY A 116 -20.03 6.89 0.79
N THR A 117 -19.11 7.21 1.68
CA THR A 117 -18.37 8.47 1.66
C THR A 117 -16.90 8.29 2.03
N ALA A 118 -16.04 9.12 1.45
CA ALA A 118 -14.68 9.36 1.93
C ALA A 118 -14.56 10.83 2.31
N VAL A 119 -14.28 11.11 3.57
CA VAL A 119 -14.18 12.47 4.10
C VAL A 119 -12.78 12.69 4.62
N ARG A 120 -12.14 13.77 4.18
CA ARG A 120 -10.86 14.26 4.66
C ARG A 120 -11.10 15.60 5.36
N ALA A 121 -10.80 15.65 6.65
CA ALA A 121 -11.03 16.83 7.46
C ALA A 121 -9.78 17.17 8.27
N PRO A 122 -9.11 18.30 7.96
CA PRO A 122 -8.18 18.92 8.88
C PRO A 122 -8.86 19.26 10.22
N GLN A 123 -8.12 19.12 11.31
CA GLN A 123 -8.56 19.39 12.68
C GLN A 123 -7.73 20.56 13.22
N GLY A 124 -8.39 21.64 13.64
CA GLY A 124 -7.75 22.84 14.20
C GLY A 124 -8.17 24.15 13.50
N ALA A 125 -7.81 25.28 14.12
CA ALA A 125 -8.01 26.62 13.56
C ALA A 125 -6.76 27.07 12.78
N ASP A 126 -6.99 27.86 11.72
CA ASP A 126 -6.02 28.41 10.76
C ASP A 126 -4.79 27.54 10.42
N LEU A 127 -4.95 26.71 9.41
CA LEU A 127 -3.91 25.80 8.91
C LEU A 127 -2.81 26.52 8.11
N THR A 128 -2.91 27.85 7.91
CA THR A 128 -1.92 28.61 7.15
C THR A 128 -0.70 29.01 7.98
N THR A 129 -0.79 28.97 9.31
CA THR A 129 0.30 29.31 10.23
C THR A 129 0.44 28.33 11.40
N ALA A 130 -0.28 27.20 11.38
CA ALA A 130 -0.31 26.27 12.50
C ALA A 130 1.02 25.49 12.65
N ALA A 131 1.57 25.47 13.87
CA ALA A 131 2.72 24.66 14.23
C ALA A 131 2.39 23.15 14.33
N THR A 132 1.10 22.83 14.48
CA THR A 132 0.56 21.48 14.52
C THR A 132 -0.66 21.42 13.62
N VAL A 133 -0.70 20.44 12.73
CA VAL A 133 -1.84 20.18 11.84
C VAL A 133 -2.20 18.71 12.02
N ASN A 134 -3.47 18.39 12.13
CA ASN A 134 -3.92 17.00 12.12
C ASN A 134 -4.98 16.84 11.03
N VAL A 135 -4.95 15.77 10.25
CA VAL A 135 -5.90 15.54 9.15
C VAL A 135 -6.37 14.11 9.20
N ILE A 136 -7.69 13.93 9.19
CA ILE A 136 -8.30 12.60 9.25
C ILE A 136 -9.03 12.34 7.95
N TRP A 137 -8.70 11.21 7.34
CA TRP A 137 -9.53 10.52 6.36
C TRP A 137 -10.43 9.51 7.06
N THR A 138 -11.72 9.58 6.78
CA THR A 138 -12.74 8.62 7.22
C THR A 138 -13.43 8.05 6.01
N TYR A 139 -13.34 6.73 5.84
CA TYR A 139 -14.01 5.96 4.81
C TYR A 139 -15.20 5.23 5.43
N THR A 140 -16.41 5.59 4.98
CA THR A 140 -17.67 5.00 5.46
C THR A 140 -18.35 4.29 4.31
N SER A 141 -18.11 2.97 4.21
CA SER A 141 -18.65 2.12 3.15
C SER A 141 -18.43 2.65 1.75
N CYS A 142 -17.28 3.30 1.53
CA CYS A 142 -16.98 4.00 0.29
C CYS A 142 -16.76 2.99 -0.84
N ALA A 143 -17.75 2.84 -1.71
CA ALA A 143 -17.79 1.78 -2.71
C ALA A 143 -17.39 2.26 -4.12
N PHE A 144 -16.60 1.44 -4.81
CA PHE A 144 -16.05 1.68 -6.15
C PHE A 144 -16.31 0.50 -7.07
N GLY A 145 -16.65 0.78 -8.34
CA GLY A 145 -16.78 -0.26 -9.37
C GLY A 145 -17.70 -1.43 -8.97
N PRO A 146 -17.56 -2.61 -9.59
CA PRO A 146 -18.20 -3.83 -9.11
C PRO A 146 -17.44 -4.38 -7.90
N GLY A 147 -18.12 -4.46 -6.75
CA GLY A 147 -17.67 -5.25 -5.61
C GLY A 147 -16.77 -4.54 -4.60
N LEU A 148 -16.05 -3.45 -4.92
CA LEU A 148 -15.06 -2.91 -3.98
C LEU A 148 -15.63 -1.90 -2.98
N GLN A 149 -15.17 -2.00 -1.74
CA GLN A 149 -15.56 -1.13 -0.63
C GLN A 149 -14.33 -0.80 0.23
N LEU A 150 -14.12 0.48 0.52
CA LEU A 150 -13.14 0.97 1.49
C LEU A 150 -13.84 1.41 2.78
N ASN A 151 -13.26 1.03 3.91
CA ASN A 151 -13.71 1.38 5.26
C ASN A 151 -12.52 1.72 6.14
N GLY A 152 -12.75 2.55 7.16
CA GLY A 152 -11.80 2.82 8.23
C GLY A 152 -11.28 4.24 8.24
N THR A 153 -10.13 4.43 8.89
CA THR A 153 -9.55 5.75 9.15
C THR A 153 -8.06 5.79 8.84
N LEU A 154 -7.61 6.94 8.38
CA LEU A 154 -6.21 7.27 8.18
C LEU A 154 -5.99 8.69 8.69
N GLU A 155 -5.05 8.85 9.61
CA GLU A 155 -4.81 10.09 10.32
C GLU A 155 -3.36 10.51 10.10
N ASN A 156 -3.18 11.79 9.83
CA ASN A 156 -1.90 12.42 9.60
C ASN A 156 -1.72 13.53 10.63
N ASP A 157 -0.71 13.41 11.48
CA ASP A 157 -0.44 14.37 12.56
C ASP A 157 0.94 14.99 12.34
N TRP A 158 0.95 16.24 11.88
CA TRP A 158 2.13 17.06 11.72
C TRP A 158 2.40 17.83 13.01
N SER A 159 3.65 17.84 13.44
CA SER A 159 4.10 18.59 14.61
C SER A 159 5.40 19.36 14.36
N GLY A 160 5.52 20.52 14.99
CA GLY A 160 6.72 21.36 14.92
C GLY A 160 6.89 22.11 13.59
N LEU A 161 5.81 22.26 12.81
CA LEU A 161 5.84 22.98 11.53
C LEU A 161 6.37 24.40 11.73
N ALA A 162 7.20 24.85 10.78
CA ALA A 162 7.61 26.25 10.75
C ALA A 162 6.37 27.12 10.53
N MET A 163 6.26 28.21 11.30
CA MET A 163 5.20 29.23 11.13
C MET A 163 5.48 30.08 9.88
N ALA A 164 5.46 29.44 8.72
CA ALA A 164 5.56 30.05 7.40
C ALA A 164 4.26 29.75 6.63
N SER A 165 3.97 30.55 5.60
CA SER A 165 2.83 30.32 4.70
C SER A 165 3.36 29.91 3.32
N PRO A 166 3.16 28.65 2.88
CA PRO A 166 2.56 27.55 3.61
C PRO A 166 3.50 26.91 4.66
N PRO A 167 2.98 26.18 5.67
CA PRO A 167 3.82 25.54 6.68
C PRO A 167 4.69 24.42 6.08
N THR A 168 6.01 24.52 6.24
CA THR A 168 6.97 23.57 5.67
C THR A 168 7.46 22.54 6.71
N GLN A 169 7.61 21.28 6.30
CA GLN A 169 8.28 20.24 7.08
C GLN A 169 9.80 20.37 6.95
N ASN A 170 10.44 20.88 8.00
CA ASN A 170 11.88 20.98 8.10
C ASN A 170 12.30 20.81 9.56
N GLY A 171 12.93 19.69 9.91
CA GLY A 171 13.21 19.34 11.31
C GLY A 171 11.97 18.87 12.07
N THR A 172 10.95 18.37 11.37
CA THR A 172 9.61 18.07 11.91
C THR A 172 9.27 16.59 11.85
N VAL A 173 8.21 16.19 12.54
CA VAL A 173 7.69 14.82 12.53
C VAL A 173 6.27 14.79 11.98
N LEU A 174 6.00 13.83 11.11
CA LEU A 174 4.67 13.42 10.68
C LEU A 174 4.39 12.00 11.17
N ASN A 175 3.36 11.85 11.98
CA ASN A 175 2.82 10.55 12.36
C ASN A 175 1.66 10.20 11.42
N VAL A 176 1.63 8.97 10.94
CA VAL A 176 0.55 8.44 10.13
C VAL A 176 -0.09 7.29 10.88
N ALA A 177 -1.27 7.49 11.47
CA ALA A 177 -2.05 6.44 12.10
C ALA A 177 -3.02 5.83 11.08
N SER A 178 -3.11 4.50 11.01
CA SER A 178 -3.88 3.81 9.97
C SER A 178 -4.69 2.66 10.56
N SER A 179 -5.96 2.58 10.15
CA SER A 179 -6.84 1.43 10.33
C SER A 179 -7.78 1.37 9.13
N LEU A 180 -7.33 0.72 8.06
CA LEU A 180 -8.03 0.67 6.77
C LEU A 180 -8.43 -0.77 6.44
N THR A 181 -9.59 -0.91 5.80
CA THR A 181 -10.08 -2.17 5.24
C THR A 181 -10.53 -1.94 3.81
N ILE A 182 -10.06 -2.79 2.91
CA ILE A 182 -10.56 -2.90 1.54
C ILE A 182 -11.25 -4.24 1.46
N SER A 183 -12.47 -4.27 0.96
CA SER A 183 -13.21 -5.52 0.80
C SER A 183 -13.84 -5.60 -0.57
N ASP A 184 -13.96 -6.83 -1.06
CA ASP A 184 -14.88 -7.21 -2.10
C ASP A 184 -15.92 -8.18 -1.54
N PRO A 185 -17.10 -7.68 -1.07
CA PRO A 185 -18.13 -8.54 -0.51
C PRO A 185 -18.69 -9.56 -1.50
N SER A 186 -18.58 -9.30 -2.81
CA SER A 186 -19.14 -10.19 -3.84
C SER A 186 -18.40 -11.53 -3.91
N ILE A 187 -17.11 -11.54 -3.57
CA ILE A 187 -16.26 -12.73 -3.49
C ILE A 187 -15.80 -13.02 -2.05
N GLY A 188 -16.39 -12.35 -1.05
CA GLY A 188 -16.01 -12.48 0.36
C GLY A 188 -14.53 -12.22 0.62
N ALA A 189 -13.90 -11.33 -0.15
CA ALA A 189 -12.48 -10.99 -0.01
C ALA A 189 -12.30 -9.72 0.81
N SER A 190 -11.25 -9.65 1.62
CA SER A 190 -10.89 -8.44 2.36
C SER A 190 -9.39 -8.36 2.62
N MET A 191 -8.89 -7.14 2.78
CA MET A 191 -7.55 -6.82 3.22
C MET A 191 -7.64 -5.71 4.25
N THR A 192 -7.08 -5.93 5.43
CA THR A 192 -6.92 -4.92 6.46
C THR A 192 -5.47 -4.45 6.52
N GLN A 193 -5.28 -3.16 6.82
CA GLN A 193 -4.00 -2.57 7.14
C GLN A 193 -4.15 -1.72 8.40
N SER A 194 -3.43 -2.09 9.45
CA SER A 194 -3.41 -1.36 10.71
C SER A 194 -2.05 -1.45 11.38
N ALA A 195 -1.74 -0.54 12.31
CA ALA A 195 -0.53 -0.67 13.11
C ALA A 195 -0.58 -1.91 14.03
N VAL A 196 0.56 -2.60 14.17
CA VAL A 196 0.67 -3.85 14.95
C VAL A 196 0.49 -3.58 16.44
N THR A 197 1.14 -2.52 16.90
CA THR A 197 1.24 -2.08 18.30
C THR A 197 1.32 -0.56 18.34
N ASN A 198 1.20 0.03 19.52
CA ASN A 198 1.41 1.46 19.75
C ASN A 198 2.90 1.84 19.91
N THR A 199 3.85 1.01 19.46
CA THR A 199 5.30 1.26 19.63
C THR A 199 5.79 2.52 18.92
N LEU A 200 5.12 2.95 17.85
CA LEU A 200 5.36 4.22 17.18
C LEU A 200 4.48 5.36 17.71
N GLY A 201 3.62 5.09 18.68
CA GLY A 201 2.63 6.02 19.23
C GLY A 201 1.19 5.68 18.87
N MET A 202 0.30 6.59 19.24
CA MET A 202 -1.14 6.57 18.93
C MET A 202 -1.49 7.84 18.14
N GLY A 203 -2.57 7.80 17.36
CA GLY A 203 -3.12 8.97 16.69
C GLY A 203 -3.45 10.06 17.70
N VAL A 204 -3.21 11.31 17.31
CA VAL A 204 -3.43 12.48 18.16
C VAL A 204 -4.92 12.78 18.33
N VAL A 205 -5.70 12.64 17.27
CA VAL A 205 -7.14 12.88 17.22
C VAL A 205 -7.93 11.62 17.51
N ASN A 206 -7.55 10.48 16.94
CA ASN A 206 -8.14 9.18 17.29
C ASN A 206 -7.13 8.30 18.01
N THR A 207 -7.08 8.42 19.34
CA THR A 207 -6.18 7.64 20.20
C THR A 207 -6.45 6.12 20.17
N ASN A 208 -7.53 5.67 19.54
CA ASN A 208 -7.80 4.24 19.33
C ASN A 208 -7.10 3.69 18.08
N VAL A 209 -6.46 4.54 17.27
CA VAL A 209 -5.72 4.15 16.08
C VAL A 209 -4.23 4.29 16.36
N ASN A 210 -3.48 3.22 16.17
CA ASN A 210 -2.03 3.22 16.39
C ASN A 210 -1.29 3.85 15.19
N VAL A 211 -0.14 4.47 15.47
CA VAL A 211 0.74 5.04 14.44
C VAL A 211 1.38 3.92 13.61
N ALA A 212 1.06 3.90 12.32
CA ALA A 212 1.55 2.95 11.32
C ALA A 212 2.90 3.37 10.75
N HIS A 213 3.10 4.67 10.53
CA HIS A 213 4.35 5.23 10.03
C HIS A 213 4.74 6.50 10.79
N VAL A 214 6.05 6.69 10.97
CA VAL A 214 6.63 7.95 11.45
C VAL A 214 7.60 8.44 10.39
N LEU A 215 7.37 9.65 9.88
CA LEU A 215 8.24 10.33 8.94
C LEU A 215 8.96 11.46 9.67
N THR A 216 10.28 11.37 9.78
CA THR A 216 11.12 12.37 10.45
C THR A 216 11.88 13.18 9.40
N PHE A 217 11.50 14.43 9.21
CA PHE A 217 12.08 15.34 8.22
C PHE A 217 13.36 15.94 8.78
N THR A 218 14.50 15.62 8.16
CA THR A 218 15.80 16.20 8.52
C THR A 218 16.11 17.47 7.74
N SER A 219 15.42 17.68 6.62
CA SER A 219 15.43 18.91 5.82
C SER A 219 14.15 18.97 4.97
N ALA A 220 13.98 20.05 4.21
CA ALA A 220 12.89 20.16 3.23
C ALA A 220 12.89 19.03 2.18
N THR A 221 14.06 18.47 1.84
CA THR A 221 14.23 17.49 0.76
C THR A 221 14.68 16.11 1.25
N ALA A 222 14.68 15.86 2.57
CA ALA A 222 15.11 14.59 3.13
C ALA A 222 14.37 14.24 4.42
N TYR A 223 14.02 12.97 4.55
CA TYR A 223 13.35 12.42 5.72
C TYR A 223 13.69 10.94 5.90
N THR A 224 13.37 10.40 7.07
CA THR A 224 13.39 8.95 7.32
C THR A 224 11.99 8.41 7.50
N ILE A 225 11.78 7.13 7.17
CA ILE A 225 10.51 6.42 7.39
C ILE A 225 10.74 5.30 8.40
N ASN A 226 9.95 5.31 9.46
CA ASN A 226 9.73 4.17 10.33
C ASN A 226 8.34 3.58 10.08
N THR A 227 8.21 2.27 10.04
CA THR A 227 6.95 1.55 9.78
C THR A 227 6.73 0.45 10.82
N ASN A 228 5.48 0.29 11.25
CA ASN A 228 5.04 -0.83 12.07
C ASN A 228 3.57 -1.16 11.77
N ILE A 229 3.34 -2.02 10.77
CA ILE A 229 1.98 -2.38 10.33
C ILE A 229 1.76 -3.89 10.24
N THR A 230 0.51 -4.29 10.42
CA THR A 230 -0.02 -5.59 10.03
C THR A 230 -0.84 -5.41 8.77
N ARG A 231 -0.60 -6.28 7.78
CA ARG A 231 -1.48 -6.47 6.62
C ARG A 231 -2.05 -7.88 6.67
N LEU A 232 -3.36 -8.01 6.71
CA LEU A 232 -4.04 -9.29 6.76
C LEU A 232 -5.05 -9.33 5.62
N ALA A 233 -5.06 -10.41 4.84
CA ALA A 233 -6.11 -10.60 3.86
C ALA A 233 -6.83 -11.94 4.02
N THR A 234 -8.12 -11.92 3.72
CA THR A 234 -8.99 -13.08 3.72
C THR A 234 -9.74 -13.19 2.39
N VAL A 235 -10.08 -14.41 2.00
CA VAL A 235 -10.96 -14.72 0.87
C VAL A 235 -11.90 -15.84 1.31
N PHE A 236 -13.21 -15.62 1.15
CA PHE A 236 -14.25 -16.50 1.69
C PHE A 236 -14.05 -16.83 3.19
N GLY A 237 -13.64 -15.83 3.97
CA GLY A 237 -13.37 -15.96 5.41
C GLY A 237 -12.09 -16.74 5.77
N LYS A 238 -11.34 -17.25 4.79
CA LYS A 238 -10.05 -17.90 5.02
C LYS A 238 -8.92 -16.90 4.87
N GLN A 239 -8.02 -16.85 5.84
CA GLN A 239 -6.84 -16.00 5.76
C GLN A 239 -5.88 -16.51 4.68
N ILE A 240 -5.58 -15.66 3.69
CA ILE A 240 -4.65 -15.96 2.60
C ILE A 240 -3.22 -15.52 2.95
N PHE A 241 -3.08 -14.41 3.67
CA PHE A 241 -1.80 -14.00 4.27
C PHE A 241 -2.03 -13.16 5.52
N SER A 242 -1.00 -13.11 6.36
CA SER A 242 -0.87 -12.13 7.45
C SER A 242 0.60 -11.79 7.57
N HIS A 243 0.90 -10.50 7.39
CA HIS A 243 2.24 -9.96 7.34
C HIS A 243 2.39 -8.87 8.39
N THR A 244 3.47 -8.92 9.15
CA THR A 244 3.90 -7.84 10.03
C THR A 244 5.10 -7.16 9.38
N VAL A 245 4.95 -5.91 8.98
CA VAL A 245 5.99 -5.08 8.34
C VAL A 245 6.55 -4.10 9.35
N THR A 246 7.87 -4.16 9.55
CA THR A 246 8.61 -3.26 10.45
C THR A 246 9.85 -2.69 9.75
N THR A 247 10.39 -1.59 10.24
CA THR A 247 11.69 -1.03 9.82
C THR A 247 12.69 -1.11 10.97
N PRO A 248 13.46 -2.21 11.11
CA PRO A 248 14.52 -2.30 12.12
C PRO A 248 15.57 -1.20 11.97
N THR A 249 15.78 -0.72 10.74
CA THR A 249 16.59 0.45 10.44
C THR A 249 15.74 1.42 9.61
N PRO A 250 15.58 2.69 10.04
CA PRO A 250 14.79 3.67 9.31
C PRO A 250 15.19 3.75 7.83
N LEU A 251 14.21 3.90 6.95
CA LEU A 251 14.48 4.10 5.52
C LEU A 251 14.85 5.55 5.27
N SER A 252 16.05 5.82 4.75
CA SER A 252 16.49 7.17 4.41
C SER A 252 15.98 7.56 3.03
N VAL A 253 15.25 8.67 2.94
CA VAL A 253 14.64 9.16 1.71
C VAL A 253 15.16 10.55 1.38
N THR A 254 15.51 10.76 0.12
CA THR A 254 15.75 12.08 -0.47
C THR A 254 14.75 12.35 -1.58
N PHE A 255 14.50 13.63 -1.83
CA PHE A 255 13.61 14.09 -2.87
C PHE A 255 14.38 14.97 -3.86
N SER A 256 14.05 14.83 -5.15
CA SER A 256 14.56 15.68 -6.23
C SER A 256 13.39 16.20 -7.07
N GLN A 257 13.15 17.51 -6.99
CA GLN A 257 12.10 18.17 -7.76
C GLN A 257 12.40 18.15 -9.26
N GLY A 258 13.63 18.56 -9.63
CA GLY A 258 14.05 18.59 -11.03
C GLY A 258 14.01 17.21 -11.68
N GLY A 259 14.18 16.15 -10.89
CA GLY A 259 14.03 14.76 -11.34
C GLY A 259 12.60 14.23 -11.27
N GLY A 260 11.71 14.82 -10.46
CA GLY A 260 10.41 14.23 -10.16
C GLY A 260 10.54 12.87 -9.46
N THR A 261 11.45 12.75 -8.49
CA THR A 261 11.75 11.45 -7.88
C THR A 261 11.93 11.52 -6.38
N ARG A 262 11.57 10.42 -5.71
CA ARG A 262 11.96 10.12 -4.34
C ARG A 262 12.92 8.94 -4.37
N THR A 263 14.06 9.06 -3.70
CA THR A 263 15.06 8.00 -3.65
C THR A 263 15.19 7.47 -2.23
N ILE A 264 14.94 6.18 -2.06
CA ILE A 264 15.28 5.47 -0.83
C ILE A 264 16.74 5.10 -0.92
N ASN A 265 17.58 5.85 -0.23
CA ASN A 265 19.03 5.73 -0.29
C ASN A 265 19.51 4.47 0.44
N SER A 266 18.93 4.21 1.62
CA SER A 266 19.34 3.13 2.51
C SER A 266 18.23 2.77 3.50
N GLY A 267 18.45 1.69 4.25
CA GLY A 267 17.58 1.23 5.34
C GLY A 267 17.10 -0.20 5.13
N VAL A 268 16.41 -0.73 6.14
CA VAL A 268 16.01 -2.14 6.20
C VAL A 268 14.55 -2.25 6.61
N GLN A 269 13.78 -3.02 5.84
CA GLN A 269 12.47 -3.52 6.27
C GLN A 269 12.53 -5.00 6.62
N SER A 270 11.79 -5.39 7.63
CA SER A 270 11.57 -6.77 8.02
C SER A 270 10.07 -7.08 7.92
N ILE A 271 9.74 -8.13 7.17
CA ILE A 271 8.38 -8.58 6.95
C ILE A 271 8.25 -10.01 7.48
N LYS A 272 7.56 -10.17 8.60
CA LYS A 272 7.23 -11.49 9.14
C LYS A 272 5.98 -12.02 8.46
N HIS A 273 6.08 -13.19 7.84
CA HIS A 273 4.92 -13.94 7.39
C HIS A 273 4.39 -14.80 8.53
N ASN A 274 3.26 -14.38 9.12
CA ASN A 274 2.73 -14.98 10.35
C ASN A 274 2.17 -16.39 10.12
N LEU A 275 1.54 -16.65 8.97
CA LEU A 275 1.05 -17.99 8.62
C LEU A 275 2.16 -18.97 8.25
N ALA A 276 3.05 -18.57 7.34
CA ALA A 276 4.12 -19.44 6.86
C ALA A 276 5.31 -19.52 7.82
N ASN A 277 5.38 -18.61 8.80
CA ASN A 277 6.40 -18.51 9.85
C ASN A 277 7.85 -18.30 9.36
N PHE A 278 8.03 -17.57 8.26
CA PHE A 278 9.33 -17.05 7.82
C PHE A 278 9.37 -15.52 7.89
N THR A 279 10.56 -14.94 7.81
CA THR A 279 10.78 -13.49 7.76
C THR A 279 11.55 -13.15 6.49
N ALA A 280 11.06 -12.18 5.72
CA ALA A 280 11.81 -11.57 4.62
C ALA A 280 12.38 -10.23 5.07
N THR A 281 13.68 -10.05 4.89
CA THR A 281 14.40 -8.80 5.13
C THR A 281 14.72 -8.15 3.80
N LEU A 282 14.27 -6.91 3.62
CA LEU A 282 14.49 -6.09 2.44
C LEU A 282 15.51 -5.00 2.77
N THR A 283 16.64 -5.03 2.08
CA THR A 283 17.68 -3.99 2.20
C THR A 283 17.63 -3.08 0.99
N TYR A 284 17.35 -1.80 1.22
CA TYR A 284 17.17 -0.82 0.15
C TYR A 284 18.50 -0.19 -0.23
N THR A 285 18.74 -0.04 -1.54
CA THR A 285 19.93 0.64 -2.05
C THR A 285 19.56 1.47 -3.27
N SER A 286 19.45 2.78 -3.08
CA SER A 286 19.14 3.76 -4.13
C SER A 286 17.92 3.39 -4.98
N VAL A 287 16.81 3.03 -4.33
CA VAL A 287 15.54 2.71 -5.01
C VAL A 287 14.81 4.00 -5.33
N VAL A 288 14.58 4.25 -6.62
CA VAL A 288 14.00 5.50 -7.11
C VAL A 288 12.52 5.30 -7.39
N PHE A 289 11.67 6.10 -6.78
CA PHE A 289 10.23 6.16 -6.97
C PHE A 289 9.86 7.39 -7.77
N SER A 290 8.92 7.23 -8.69
CA SER A 290 8.30 8.34 -9.39
C SER A 290 7.38 9.11 -8.43
N TYR A 291 7.54 10.43 -8.41
CA TYR A 291 6.66 11.31 -7.65
C TYR A 291 5.24 11.43 -8.25
N LYS A 292 4.97 10.90 -9.45
CA LYS A 292 3.63 11.04 -10.06
C LYS A 292 2.68 9.92 -9.65
N ASN A 293 3.23 8.73 -9.43
CA ASN A 293 2.44 7.52 -9.22
C ASN A 293 2.92 6.65 -8.06
N CYS A 294 3.95 7.07 -7.31
CA CYS A 294 4.59 6.29 -6.24
C CYS A 294 5.10 4.91 -6.67
N LEU A 295 5.30 4.69 -7.98
CA LEU A 295 5.83 3.41 -8.45
C LEU A 295 7.36 3.50 -8.57
N PRO A 296 8.08 2.42 -8.24
CA PRO A 296 9.52 2.36 -8.42
C PRO A 296 9.87 2.36 -9.91
N THR A 297 10.91 3.10 -10.23
CA THR A 297 11.41 3.34 -11.60
C THR A 297 12.77 2.70 -11.83
N SER A 298 13.63 2.66 -10.81
CA SER A 298 14.97 2.06 -10.88
C SER A 298 15.52 1.70 -9.49
N GLY A 299 16.70 1.05 -9.48
CA GLY A 299 17.39 0.60 -8.27
C GLY A 299 17.21 -0.90 -8.01
N SER A 300 17.62 -1.34 -6.82
CA SER A 300 17.48 -2.74 -6.42
C SER A 300 17.25 -2.88 -4.92
N ILE A 301 16.52 -3.93 -4.54
CA ILE A 301 16.35 -4.33 -3.14
C ILE A 301 16.97 -5.71 -2.98
N ALA A 302 17.88 -5.88 -2.02
CA ALA A 302 18.35 -7.21 -1.64
C ALA A 302 17.33 -7.87 -0.70
N ILE A 303 17.06 -9.16 -0.93
CA ILE A 303 16.13 -9.98 -0.15
C ILE A 303 16.95 -11.02 0.61
N ALA A 304 16.73 -11.13 1.91
CA ALA A 304 17.18 -12.26 2.72
C ALA A 304 15.97 -12.89 3.43
N VAL A 305 15.78 -14.20 3.30
CA VAL A 305 14.66 -14.93 3.92
C VAL A 305 15.20 -15.88 4.99
N SER A 306 14.54 -15.93 6.14
CA SER A 306 14.90 -16.81 7.26
C SER A 306 13.67 -17.40 7.99
N GLY A 307 13.87 -18.47 8.76
CA GLY A 307 12.81 -19.19 9.48
C GLY A 307 12.47 -20.53 8.83
N THR A 308 11.19 -20.82 8.65
CA THR A 308 10.71 -22.03 7.96
C THR A 308 11.07 -22.08 6.47
N ARG A 309 11.41 -20.92 5.90
CA ARG A 309 12.01 -20.77 4.58
C ARG A 309 13.34 -20.02 4.74
N SER A 310 14.31 -20.34 3.91
CA SER A 310 15.60 -19.65 3.88
C SER A 310 16.08 -19.47 2.46
N GLY A 311 16.75 -18.37 2.20
CA GLY A 311 17.31 -18.08 0.89
C GLY A 311 17.64 -16.61 0.73
N SER A 312 18.05 -16.24 -0.47
CA SER A 312 18.35 -14.85 -0.81
C SER A 312 17.85 -14.52 -2.21
N GLY A 313 17.73 -13.22 -2.49
CA GLY A 313 17.18 -12.77 -3.74
C GLY A 313 17.36 -11.29 -3.96
N THR A 314 16.77 -10.80 -5.04
CA THR A 314 16.74 -9.38 -5.37
C THR A 314 15.40 -8.99 -5.95
N VAL A 315 15.01 -7.73 -5.74
CA VAL A 315 13.96 -7.06 -6.50
C VAL A 315 14.62 -6.08 -7.46
N THR A 316 14.19 -6.09 -8.71
CA THR A 316 14.59 -5.15 -9.75
C THR A 316 13.37 -4.43 -10.30
N PHE A 317 13.58 -3.22 -10.84
CA PHE A 317 12.51 -2.35 -11.30
C PHE A 317 12.67 -2.04 -12.77
N SER A 318 11.57 -2.14 -13.52
CA SER A 318 11.52 -1.76 -14.93
C SER A 318 10.14 -1.19 -15.24
N GLY A 319 10.07 0.10 -15.59
CA GLY A 319 8.85 0.74 -16.09
C GLY A 319 7.65 0.68 -15.12
N GLY A 320 7.86 0.87 -13.83
CA GLY A 320 6.80 0.79 -12.81
C GLY A 320 6.45 -0.63 -12.36
N THR A 321 7.09 -1.65 -12.94
CA THR A 321 6.94 -3.04 -12.53
C THR A 321 8.11 -3.47 -11.65
N ALA A 322 7.80 -4.13 -10.53
CA ALA A 322 8.79 -4.78 -9.68
C ALA A 322 8.85 -6.27 -9.98
N THR A 323 10.05 -6.79 -10.23
CA THR A 323 10.29 -8.22 -10.45
C THR A 323 11.20 -8.74 -9.35
N TYR A 324 10.78 -9.78 -8.65
CA TYR A 324 11.64 -10.46 -7.68
C TYR A 324 12.23 -11.72 -8.29
N ASN A 325 13.46 -12.01 -7.89
CA ASN A 325 14.11 -13.31 -8.08
C ASN A 325 14.61 -13.78 -6.72
N TYR A 326 14.31 -15.02 -6.36
CA TYR A 326 14.62 -15.61 -5.06
C TYR A 326 15.15 -17.02 -5.26
N THR A 327 16.27 -17.32 -4.62
CA THR A 327 16.87 -18.65 -4.60
C THR A 327 16.67 -19.23 -3.20
N ALA A 328 15.82 -20.25 -3.11
CA ALA A 328 15.59 -20.98 -1.87
C ALA A 328 16.81 -21.85 -1.56
N THR A 329 17.36 -21.71 -0.35
CA THR A 329 18.34 -22.63 0.19
C THR A 329 17.60 -23.85 0.73
N THR A 330 17.77 -25.01 0.11
CA THR A 330 17.22 -26.27 0.62
C THR A 330 18.30 -27.06 1.37
N PRO A 331 17.95 -27.79 2.45
CA PRO A 331 18.92 -28.64 3.17
C PRO A 331 19.63 -29.68 2.29
N ASN A 332 19.03 -30.03 1.15
CA ASN A 332 19.53 -31.07 0.23
C ASN A 332 20.30 -30.49 -0.97
N GLY A 333 20.69 -29.22 -0.94
CA GLY A 333 21.53 -28.58 -1.97
C GLY A 333 20.87 -28.43 -3.35
N SER A 334 19.55 -28.63 -3.45
CA SER A 334 18.78 -28.36 -4.67
C SER A 334 18.15 -26.98 -4.54
N ASP A 335 18.94 -25.96 -4.84
CA ASP A 335 18.47 -24.58 -4.84
C ASP A 335 17.36 -24.43 -5.89
N LYS A 336 16.19 -23.97 -5.45
CA LYS A 336 15.05 -23.67 -6.33
C LYS A 336 14.96 -22.17 -6.54
N ASN A 337 14.99 -21.76 -7.79
CA ASN A 337 14.75 -20.37 -8.17
C ASN A 337 13.25 -20.13 -8.33
N GLU A 338 12.76 -19.09 -7.67
CA GLU A 338 11.40 -18.58 -7.76
C GLU A 338 11.47 -17.13 -8.22
N SER A 339 10.72 -16.79 -9.26
CA SER A 339 10.67 -15.43 -9.79
C SER A 339 9.25 -15.03 -10.12
N GLY A 340 8.94 -13.75 -10.03
CA GLY A 340 7.65 -13.23 -10.43
C GLY A 340 7.57 -11.71 -10.36
N THR A 341 6.44 -11.19 -10.81
CA THR A 341 6.12 -9.76 -10.71
C THR A 341 5.38 -9.47 -9.42
N ILE A 342 5.68 -8.33 -8.82
CA ILE A 342 4.99 -7.80 -7.64
C ILE A 342 4.01 -6.73 -8.12
N THR A 343 2.75 -6.91 -7.76
CA THR A 343 1.74 -5.86 -7.95
C THR A 343 1.89 -4.81 -6.86
N LEU A 344 2.21 -3.59 -7.27
CA LEU A 344 2.40 -2.45 -6.38
C LEU A 344 1.18 -1.54 -6.39
N GLN A 345 0.85 -1.02 -5.22
CA GLN A 345 -0.15 0.02 -5.04
C GLN A 345 0.50 1.34 -5.43
N GLY A 346 0.01 1.95 -6.51
CA GLY A 346 0.38 3.31 -6.85
C GLY A 346 -0.33 4.32 -5.95
N CYS A 347 0.02 5.59 -6.09
CA CYS A 347 -0.68 6.70 -5.46
C CYS A 347 -1.22 7.67 -6.52
N SER A 348 -2.21 8.48 -6.12
CA SER A 348 -2.62 9.66 -6.90
C SER A 348 -1.85 10.85 -6.37
N MET A 349 -0.98 11.42 -7.19
CA MET A 349 -0.34 12.71 -6.91
C MET A 349 -0.51 13.60 -8.14
N ASN A 350 -1.65 14.31 -8.15
CA ASN A 350 -2.00 15.53 -8.90
C ASN A 350 -3.47 15.84 -8.63
#